data_AF-A0A9D1MT30-F1
#
_entry.id   AF-A0A9D1MT30-F1
#
_cell.length_a   1.000
_cell.length_b   1.000
_cell.length_c   1.000
_cell.angle_alpha   90.00
_cell.angle_beta   90.00
_cell.angle_gamma   90.00
#
_symmetry.space_group_name_H-M   'P 1'
#
loop_
_entity.id
_entity.type
_entity.pdbx_description
1 polymer ?
#
loop_
_entity_poly.entity_id
_entity_poly.type
_entity_poly.pdbx_seq_one_letter_code
_entity_poly.pdbx_strand_id
1 'polypeptide(L)'
;MFEDLQSILERQREYSMYKEYAEAVAELLEKSRYFAGTDKGNHLKQCGTRLFFKGRELVAANFCRERVCPMCQYRRSMKLFAEMLRCAEAMEKDGYRFLHLVLTVPNCAPEKLAETVDKLYLSFRKFWGYKRVKKAFKGALRALEVSFNVEKGTFHPHLHVLVAVRKSYFNDTKYYLKHDYLRTLWANACGSEQLFQVSVQAVKSGDWQGVAEVTKYCVKPFDYAADVDAGLAILEALGYTLKGRRFLQKYGVLAEYYKRAAAEVPDEVQDLEGENTIEQMFDFALIWNGEHYEIRRETD
;
A
#
# COMPACT_ATOMS: atom_id res chain seq x y z
N MET A 1 4.80 -18.46 -28.10
CA MET A 1 5.49 -18.85 -26.85
C MET A 1 6.81 -18.09 -26.75
N PHE A 2 6.72 -16.77 -26.88
CA PHE A 2 7.75 -15.79 -26.58
C PHE A 2 6.92 -14.68 -25.98
N GLU A 3 7.03 -14.46 -24.67
CA GLU A 3 6.56 -13.19 -24.15
C GLU A 3 7.31 -12.09 -24.87
N ASP A 4 6.58 -11.04 -25.25
CA ASP A 4 7.16 -9.88 -25.90
C ASP A 4 8.33 -9.41 -25.04
N LEU A 5 9.55 -9.40 -25.60
CA LEU A 5 10.77 -8.96 -24.94
C LEU A 5 10.55 -7.61 -24.25
N GLN A 6 9.69 -6.76 -24.83
CA GLN A 6 9.25 -5.51 -24.24
C GLN A 6 8.66 -5.69 -22.83
N SER A 7 7.82 -6.69 -22.60
CA SER A 7 7.20 -6.95 -21.29
C SER A 7 8.20 -7.41 -20.23
N ILE A 8 9.24 -8.14 -20.64
CA ILE A 8 10.35 -8.54 -19.76
C ILE A 8 11.17 -7.31 -19.37
N LEU A 9 11.50 -6.45 -20.35
CA LEU A 9 12.25 -5.21 -20.12
C LEU A 9 11.47 -4.18 -19.28
N GLU A 10 10.14 -4.13 -19.42
CA GLU A 10 9.28 -3.34 -18.54
C GLU A 10 9.39 -3.81 -17.08
N ARG A 11 9.28 -5.12 -16.82
CA ARG A 11 9.45 -5.68 -15.47
C ARG A 11 10.83 -5.43 -14.91
N GLN A 12 11.86 -5.65 -15.71
CA GLN A 12 13.25 -5.40 -15.31
C GLN A 12 13.38 -3.95 -14.80
N ARG A 13 12.87 -2.98 -15.56
CA ARG A 13 12.88 -1.55 -15.15
C ARG A 13 12.10 -1.30 -13.86
N GLU A 14 10.88 -1.86 -13.74
CA GLU A 14 10.06 -1.69 -12.54
C GLU A 14 10.75 -2.27 -11.29
N TYR A 15 11.23 -3.51 -11.37
CA TYR A 15 11.90 -4.16 -10.24
C TYR A 15 13.26 -3.51 -9.93
N SER A 16 14.03 -3.08 -10.94
CA SER A 16 15.29 -2.33 -10.71
C SER A 16 15.06 -1.11 -9.84
N MET A 17 14.06 -0.28 -10.17
CA MET A 17 13.75 0.93 -9.40
C MET A 17 13.44 0.61 -7.92
N TYR A 18 12.60 -0.40 -7.66
CA TYR A 18 12.28 -0.79 -6.28
C TYR A 18 13.43 -1.46 -5.55
N LYS A 19 14.32 -2.13 -6.28
CA LYS A 19 15.52 -2.76 -5.75
C LYS A 19 16.55 -1.72 -5.33
N GLU A 20 16.80 -0.71 -6.16
CA GLU A 20 17.63 0.45 -5.83
C GLU A 20 17.09 1.19 -4.60
N TYR A 21 15.78 1.43 -4.53
CA TYR A 21 15.17 2.00 -3.33
C TYR A 21 15.36 1.11 -2.10
N ALA A 22 15.30 -0.21 -2.23
CA ALA A 22 15.53 -1.11 -1.11
C ALA A 22 16.98 -1.09 -0.63
N GLU A 23 17.96 -0.94 -1.53
CA GLU A 23 19.38 -0.77 -1.17
C GLU A 23 19.63 0.57 -0.49
N ALA A 24 19.09 1.66 -1.01
CA ALA A 24 19.17 2.97 -0.37
C ALA A 24 18.56 2.96 1.05
N VAL A 25 17.39 2.33 1.22
CA VAL A 25 16.80 2.15 2.55
C VAL A 25 17.69 1.27 3.43
N ALA A 26 18.30 0.21 2.90
CA ALA A 26 19.18 -0.65 3.68
C ALA A 26 20.41 0.09 4.22
N GLU A 27 21.05 0.94 3.41
CA GLU A 27 22.16 1.79 3.85
C GLU A 27 21.74 2.78 4.94
N LEU A 28 20.53 3.33 4.86
CA LEU A 28 19.98 4.17 5.92
C LEU A 28 19.71 3.38 7.21
N LEU A 29 19.20 2.15 7.10
CA LEU A 29 18.98 1.30 8.28
C LEU A 29 20.28 0.99 9.03
N GLU A 30 21.41 0.86 8.33
CA GLU A 30 22.74 0.68 8.95
C GLU A 30 23.19 1.90 9.75
N LYS A 31 22.78 3.10 9.34
CA LYS A 31 23.07 4.37 10.03
C LYS A 31 22.09 4.64 11.19
N SER A 32 20.98 3.92 11.24
CA SER A 32 19.93 4.13 12.24
C SER A 32 20.33 3.62 13.61
N ARG A 33 20.14 4.46 14.63
CA ARG A 33 20.28 4.04 16.03
C ARG A 33 19.17 3.07 16.45
N TYR A 34 17.97 3.26 15.89
CA TYR A 34 16.82 2.41 16.20
C TYR A 34 16.96 0.99 15.64
N PHE A 35 17.54 0.87 14.44
CA PHE A 35 17.75 -0.42 13.77
C PHE A 35 19.15 -1.01 13.98
N ALA A 36 20.01 -0.31 14.73
CA ALA A 36 21.34 -0.79 15.10
C ALA A 36 21.27 -2.19 15.73
N GLY A 37 22.10 -3.11 15.22
CA GLY A 37 22.16 -4.50 15.69
C GLY A 37 21.04 -5.41 15.18
N THR A 38 20.16 -4.93 14.29
CA THR A 38 19.19 -5.77 13.58
C THR A 38 19.71 -6.17 12.20
N ASP A 39 19.32 -7.36 11.71
CA ASP A 39 19.73 -7.83 10.38
C ASP A 39 18.88 -7.25 9.23
N LYS A 40 18.06 -6.23 9.53
CA LYS A 40 17.09 -5.68 8.57
C LYS A 40 17.74 -5.05 7.36
N GLY A 41 18.89 -4.38 7.53
CA GLY A 41 19.66 -3.84 6.40
C GLY A 41 20.04 -4.93 5.41
N ASN A 42 20.64 -6.02 5.91
CA ASN A 42 21.02 -7.18 5.09
C ASN A 42 19.80 -7.85 4.45
N HIS A 43 18.72 -8.04 5.21
CA HIS A 43 17.45 -8.53 4.67
C HIS A 43 16.97 -7.72 3.48
N LEU A 44 17.02 -6.38 3.53
CA LEU A 44 16.64 -5.51 2.42
C LEU A 44 17.64 -5.58 1.25
N LYS A 45 18.95 -5.66 1.52
CA LYS A 45 19.97 -5.85 0.48
C LYS A 45 19.78 -7.17 -0.28
N GLN A 46 19.42 -8.25 0.41
CA GLN A 46 19.15 -9.54 -0.23
C GLN A 46 17.75 -9.64 -0.83
N CYS A 47 16.82 -8.76 -0.44
CA CYS A 47 15.43 -8.82 -0.86
C CYS A 47 15.28 -8.67 -2.37
N GLY A 48 14.67 -9.67 -3.00
CA GLY A 48 14.34 -9.65 -4.42
C GLY A 48 15.56 -9.71 -5.33
N THR A 49 16.75 -10.10 -4.85
CA THR A 49 17.91 -10.30 -5.73
C THR A 49 17.72 -11.44 -6.73
N ARG A 50 16.74 -12.32 -6.49
CA ARG A 50 16.36 -13.39 -7.42
C ARG A 50 14.84 -13.38 -7.59
N LEU A 51 14.38 -13.16 -8.82
CA LEU A 51 12.96 -13.15 -9.18
C LEU A 51 12.75 -14.12 -10.35
N PHE A 52 11.84 -15.07 -10.19
CA PHE A 52 11.59 -16.13 -11.18
C PHE A 52 10.17 -16.01 -11.71
N PHE A 53 10.05 -16.03 -13.03
CA PHE A 53 8.80 -15.74 -13.72
C PHE A 53 8.36 -16.89 -14.60
N LYS A 54 7.07 -17.22 -14.55
CA LYS A 54 6.41 -18.07 -15.55
C LYS A 54 5.47 -17.17 -16.34
N GLY A 55 5.89 -16.85 -17.54
CA GLY A 55 5.39 -15.73 -18.29
C GLY A 55 5.32 -14.44 -17.46
N ARG A 56 4.15 -13.79 -17.48
CA ARG A 56 3.86 -12.60 -16.69
C ARG A 56 3.62 -12.88 -15.19
N GLU A 57 3.74 -14.10 -14.72
CA GLU A 57 3.52 -14.41 -13.30
C GLU A 57 4.85 -14.51 -12.54
N LEU A 58 4.95 -13.84 -11.39
CA LEU A 58 6.11 -14.03 -10.50
C LEU A 58 5.87 -15.27 -9.64
N VAL A 59 6.55 -16.37 -9.95
CA VAL A 59 6.30 -17.68 -9.33
C VAL A 59 7.17 -17.96 -8.10
N ALA A 60 8.39 -17.41 -8.06
CA ALA A 60 9.29 -17.53 -6.92
C ALA A 60 10.19 -16.30 -6.77
N ALA A 61 10.58 -15.99 -5.54
CA ALA A 61 11.45 -14.86 -5.21
C ALA A 61 11.93 -14.90 -3.75
N ASN A 62 13.02 -14.21 -3.45
CA ASN A 62 13.58 -14.09 -2.10
C ASN A 62 13.20 -12.76 -1.42
N PHE A 63 11.92 -12.54 -1.13
CA PHE A 63 11.48 -11.31 -0.45
C PHE A 63 11.64 -11.37 1.07
N CYS A 64 12.20 -10.32 1.69
CA CYS A 64 12.42 -10.29 3.14
C CYS A 64 11.18 -10.01 4.00
N ARG A 65 10.07 -9.57 3.38
CA ARG A 65 8.77 -9.27 4.02
C ARG A 65 8.81 -8.16 5.07
N GLU A 66 9.91 -7.41 5.16
CA GLU A 66 10.02 -6.26 6.03
C GLU A 66 9.09 -5.12 5.61
N ARG A 67 8.46 -4.46 6.58
CA ARG A 67 7.44 -3.43 6.32
C ARG A 67 8.00 -2.17 5.68
N VAL A 68 9.27 -1.88 5.91
CA VAL A 68 9.98 -0.73 5.35
C VAL A 68 10.65 -1.05 4.02
N CYS A 69 10.66 -2.31 3.58
CA CYS A 69 11.30 -2.72 2.34
C CYS A 69 10.46 -2.30 1.12
N PRO A 70 10.96 -1.40 0.25
CA PRO A 70 10.25 -0.96 -0.96
C PRO A 70 9.85 -2.10 -1.89
N MET A 71 10.73 -3.09 -2.11
CA MET A 71 10.44 -4.31 -2.88
C MET A 71 9.23 -5.07 -2.34
N CYS A 72 9.18 -5.27 -1.02
CA CYS A 72 8.07 -5.98 -0.39
C CYS A 72 6.78 -5.17 -0.39
N GLN A 73 6.86 -3.85 -0.21
CA GLN A 73 5.69 -2.99 -0.29
C GLN A 73 5.13 -2.94 -1.72
N TYR A 74 5.99 -2.93 -2.75
CA TYR A 74 5.57 -2.96 -4.14
C TYR A 74 4.79 -4.23 -4.44
N ARG A 75 5.39 -5.40 -4.17
CA ARG A 75 4.70 -6.69 -4.33
C ARG A 75 3.37 -6.72 -3.59
N ARG A 76 3.36 -6.26 -2.33
CA ARG A 76 2.14 -6.25 -1.51
C ARG A 76 1.05 -5.34 -2.10
N SER A 77 1.43 -4.19 -2.66
CA SER A 77 0.48 -3.29 -3.31
C SER A 77 -0.13 -3.91 -4.57
N MET A 78 0.68 -4.60 -5.38
CA MET A 78 0.23 -5.31 -6.57
C MET A 78 -0.75 -6.44 -6.23
N LYS A 79 -0.41 -7.28 -5.24
CA LYS A 79 -1.32 -8.36 -4.78
C LYS A 79 -2.62 -7.78 -4.25
N LEU A 80 -2.54 -6.79 -3.38
CA LEU A 80 -3.73 -6.15 -2.80
C LEU A 80 -4.60 -5.50 -3.87
N PHE A 81 -4.01 -4.89 -4.90
CA PHE A 81 -4.72 -4.34 -6.04
C PHE A 81 -5.50 -5.44 -6.77
N ALA A 82 -4.87 -6.57 -7.10
CA ALA A 82 -5.54 -7.69 -7.78
C ALA A 82 -6.71 -8.25 -6.96
N GLU A 83 -6.52 -8.47 -5.66
CA GLU A 83 -7.58 -8.93 -4.75
C GLU A 83 -8.73 -7.92 -4.66
N MET A 84 -8.41 -6.63 -4.57
CA MET A 84 -9.40 -5.56 -4.47
C MET A 84 -10.14 -5.31 -5.78
N LEU A 85 -9.48 -5.47 -6.92
CA LEU A 85 -10.10 -5.38 -8.24
C LEU A 85 -11.19 -6.43 -8.39
N ARG A 86 -10.87 -7.71 -8.13
CA ARG A 86 -11.84 -8.80 -8.16
C ARG A 86 -12.98 -8.59 -7.15
N CYS A 87 -12.64 -8.12 -5.94
CA CYS A 87 -13.63 -7.75 -4.94
C CYS A 87 -14.58 -6.66 -5.45
N ALA A 88 -14.03 -5.62 -6.08
CA ALA A 88 -14.81 -4.49 -6.58
C ALA A 88 -15.75 -4.91 -7.71
N GLU A 89 -15.24 -5.69 -8.68
CA GLU A 89 -16.04 -6.23 -9.79
C GLU A 89 -17.21 -7.11 -9.30
N ALA A 90 -16.96 -7.99 -8.32
CA ALA A 90 -18.00 -8.80 -7.72
C ALA A 90 -19.07 -7.94 -7.04
N MET A 91 -18.66 -6.93 -6.28
CA MET A 91 -19.59 -6.01 -5.62
C MET A 91 -20.38 -5.14 -6.61
N GLU A 92 -19.80 -4.73 -7.75
CA GLU A 92 -20.52 -3.95 -8.77
C GLU A 92 -21.67 -4.75 -9.41
N LYS A 93 -21.49 -6.06 -9.60
CA LYS A 93 -22.55 -6.99 -10.03
C LYS A 93 -23.71 -7.00 -9.04
N ASP A 94 -23.41 -6.95 -7.74
CA ASP A 94 -24.40 -6.94 -6.64
C ASP A 94 -24.96 -5.56 -6.28
N GLY A 95 -24.80 -4.60 -7.19
CA GLY A 95 -25.45 -3.29 -7.07
C GLY A 95 -24.72 -2.29 -6.18
N TYR A 96 -23.43 -2.50 -5.92
CA TYR A 96 -22.57 -1.52 -5.27
C TYR A 96 -21.87 -0.60 -6.27
N ARG A 97 -21.36 0.52 -5.75
CA ARG A 97 -20.41 1.44 -6.38
C ARG A 97 -19.40 1.90 -5.35
N PHE A 98 -18.29 2.47 -5.82
CA PHE A 98 -17.20 2.88 -4.94
C PHE A 98 -16.97 4.39 -4.92
N LEU A 99 -16.57 4.89 -3.76
CA LEU A 99 -16.02 6.23 -3.58
C LEU A 99 -14.57 6.08 -3.11
N HIS A 100 -13.68 6.92 -3.61
CA HIS A 100 -12.37 7.14 -3.01
C HIS A 100 -12.47 8.35 -2.09
N LEU A 101 -12.29 8.12 -0.80
CA LEU A 101 -12.35 9.12 0.26
C LEU A 101 -10.96 9.27 0.88
N VAL A 102 -10.46 10.50 0.96
CA VAL A 102 -9.21 10.83 1.64
C VAL A 102 -9.52 11.68 2.87
N LEU A 103 -9.15 11.19 4.04
CA LEU A 103 -9.36 11.84 5.34
C LEU A 103 -8.01 12.29 5.90
N THR A 104 -7.82 13.60 6.04
CA THR A 104 -6.53 14.17 6.50
C THR A 104 -6.62 14.75 7.90
N VAL A 105 -5.46 14.94 8.53
CA VAL A 105 -5.25 15.71 9.75
C VAL A 105 -4.06 16.64 9.53
N PRO A 106 -3.88 17.71 10.34
CA PRO A 106 -2.71 18.57 10.21
C PRO A 106 -1.39 17.81 10.30
N ASN A 107 -0.35 18.35 9.67
CA ASN A 107 1.00 17.82 9.78
C ASN A 107 1.45 17.75 11.25
N CYS A 108 2.33 16.79 11.54
CA CYS A 108 2.89 16.56 12.87
C CYS A 108 4.42 16.43 12.82
N ALA A 109 5.07 16.78 13.92
CA ALA A 109 6.49 16.53 14.11
C ALA A 109 6.80 15.02 14.20
N PRO A 110 8.03 14.56 13.88
CA PRO A 110 8.42 13.15 13.92
C PRO A 110 8.04 12.43 15.22
N GLU A 111 8.27 13.07 16.37
CA GLU A 111 8.06 12.52 17.71
C GLU A 111 6.56 12.35 18.03
N LYS A 112 5.70 13.07 17.30
CA LYS A 112 4.25 13.04 17.44
C LYS A 112 3.56 12.13 16.43
N LEU A 113 4.30 11.54 15.48
CA LEU A 113 3.71 10.73 14.41
C LEU A 113 2.92 9.53 14.95
N ALA A 114 3.49 8.77 15.89
CA ALA A 114 2.82 7.60 16.46
C ALA A 114 1.51 7.97 17.18
N GLU A 115 1.55 9.00 18.03
CA GLU A 115 0.38 9.53 18.73
C GLU A 115 -0.69 10.04 17.74
N THR A 116 -0.25 10.71 16.68
CA THR A 116 -1.13 11.27 15.65
C THR A 116 -1.83 10.16 14.86
N VAL A 117 -1.11 9.09 14.50
CA VAL A 117 -1.69 7.90 13.84
C VAL A 117 -2.70 7.19 14.75
N ASP A 118 -2.42 7.08 16.06
CA ASP A 118 -3.35 6.46 17.00
C ASP A 118 -4.65 7.29 17.13
N LYS A 119 -4.53 8.61 17.22
CA LYS A 119 -5.68 9.53 17.17
C LYS A 119 -6.43 9.42 15.84
N LEU A 120 -5.73 9.37 14.72
CA LEU A 120 -6.31 9.23 13.38
C LEU A 120 -7.16 7.95 13.27
N TYR A 121 -6.69 6.83 13.82
CA TYR A 121 -7.44 5.57 13.86
C TYR A 121 -8.67 5.64 14.76
N LEU A 122 -8.54 6.28 15.93
CA LEU A 122 -9.66 6.51 16.83
C LEU A 122 -10.74 7.39 16.17
N SER A 123 -10.33 8.47 15.50
CA SER A 123 -11.21 9.34 14.74
C SER A 123 -11.90 8.58 13.62
N PHE A 124 -11.20 7.73 12.87
CA PHE A 124 -11.84 6.89 11.85
C PHE A 124 -12.89 5.97 12.44
N ARG A 125 -12.62 5.34 13.60
CA ARG A 125 -13.61 4.49 14.29
C ARG A 125 -14.85 5.28 14.69
N LYS A 126 -14.70 6.51 15.20
CA LYS A 126 -15.82 7.40 15.55
C LYS A 126 -16.62 7.80 14.30
N PHE A 127 -15.92 8.25 13.25
CA PHE A 127 -16.51 8.63 11.97
C PHE A 127 -17.33 7.48 11.37
N TRP A 128 -16.76 6.27 11.31
CA TRP A 128 -17.43 5.07 10.82
C TRP A 128 -18.64 4.67 11.68
N GLY A 129 -18.64 5.07 12.96
CA GLY A 129 -19.73 4.82 13.91
C GLY A 129 -20.94 5.74 13.75
N TYR A 130 -20.82 6.88 13.07
CA TYR A 130 -21.93 7.82 12.94
C TYR A 130 -23.12 7.23 12.18
N LYS A 131 -24.34 7.47 12.68
CA LYS A 131 -25.58 6.92 12.09
C LYS A 131 -25.71 7.21 10.60
N ARG A 132 -25.40 8.44 10.18
CA ARG A 132 -25.43 8.85 8.76
C ARG A 132 -24.38 8.12 7.92
N VAL A 133 -23.17 7.94 8.45
CA VAL A 133 -22.08 7.20 7.78
C VAL A 133 -22.46 5.72 7.65
N LYS A 134 -22.85 5.04 8.73
CA LYS A 134 -23.30 3.64 8.68
C LYS A 134 -24.48 3.42 7.73
N LYS A 135 -25.39 4.40 7.63
CA LYS A 135 -26.53 4.33 6.72
C LYS A 135 -26.07 4.43 5.27
N ALA A 136 -25.15 5.33 4.95
CA ALA A 136 -24.67 5.58 3.58
C ALA A 136 -23.64 4.54 3.11
N PHE A 137 -22.60 4.31 3.91
CA PHE A 137 -21.43 3.52 3.60
C PHE A 137 -21.63 2.08 4.07
N LYS A 138 -21.56 1.13 3.15
CA LYS A 138 -21.89 -0.28 3.40
C LYS A 138 -20.67 -1.14 3.72
N GLY A 139 -19.51 -0.71 3.25
CA GLY A 139 -18.23 -1.33 3.54
C GLY A 139 -17.09 -0.39 3.17
N ALA A 140 -15.88 -0.68 3.65
CA ALA A 140 -14.71 0.11 3.30
C ALA A 140 -13.42 -0.71 3.39
N LEU A 141 -12.43 -0.37 2.56
CA LEU A 141 -11.02 -0.64 2.79
C LEU A 141 -10.36 0.69 3.19
N ARG A 142 -9.79 0.76 4.40
CA ARG A 142 -8.99 1.90 4.87
C ARG A 142 -7.51 1.54 4.80
N ALA A 143 -6.71 2.40 4.19
CA ALA A 143 -5.26 2.38 4.19
C ALA A 143 -4.71 3.62 4.90
N LEU A 144 -3.70 3.44 5.76
CA LEU A 144 -2.88 4.54 6.26
C LEU A 144 -1.82 4.87 5.22
N GLU A 145 -1.72 6.15 4.87
CA GLU A 145 -0.60 6.70 4.12
C GLU A 145 0.11 7.77 4.95
N VAL A 146 1.44 7.77 4.94
CA VAL A 146 2.26 8.83 5.55
C VAL A 146 3.13 9.45 4.47
N SER A 147 2.96 10.76 4.26
CA SER A 147 3.84 11.59 3.44
C SER A 147 4.77 12.43 4.33
N PHE A 148 5.94 12.80 3.83
CA PHE A 148 6.89 13.67 4.52
C PHE A 148 7.06 14.99 3.76
N ASN A 149 7.06 16.10 4.48
CA ASN A 149 7.37 17.43 3.95
C ASN A 149 8.82 17.75 4.35
N VAL A 150 9.72 17.74 3.36
CA VAL A 150 11.16 17.98 3.55
C VAL A 150 11.44 19.38 4.07
N GLU A 151 10.85 20.40 3.46
CA GLU A 151 11.09 21.81 3.82
C GLU A 151 10.80 22.12 5.29
N LYS A 152 9.77 21.47 5.86
CA LYS A 152 9.32 21.69 7.23
C LYS A 152 9.75 20.59 8.19
N GLY A 153 10.34 19.49 7.70
CA GLY A 153 10.65 18.31 8.51
C GLY A 153 9.43 17.69 9.20
N THR A 154 8.24 17.73 8.58
CA THR A 154 6.98 17.26 9.20
C THR A 154 6.32 16.13 8.43
N PHE A 155 5.57 15.29 9.13
CA PHE A 155 4.79 14.20 8.54
C PHE A 155 3.33 14.56 8.37
N HIS A 156 2.72 14.06 7.31
CA HIS A 156 1.30 14.16 7.02
C HIS A 156 0.66 12.77 6.96
N PRO A 157 0.28 12.18 8.12
CA PRO A 157 -0.48 10.94 8.15
C PRO A 157 -1.93 11.20 7.71
N HIS A 158 -2.43 10.39 6.78
CA HIS A 158 -3.80 10.50 6.29
C HIS A 158 -4.35 9.13 5.88
N LEU A 159 -5.66 9.05 5.68
CA LEU A 159 -6.35 7.80 5.36
C LEU A 159 -6.91 7.83 3.95
N HIS A 160 -6.49 6.87 3.14
CA HIS A 160 -7.13 6.52 1.88
C HIS A 160 -8.20 5.48 2.16
N VAL A 161 -9.42 5.72 1.68
CA VAL A 161 -10.57 4.86 1.99
C VAL A 161 -11.35 4.57 0.73
N LEU A 162 -11.35 3.31 0.31
CA LEU A 162 -12.26 2.83 -0.74
C LEU A 162 -13.57 2.46 -0.06
N VAL A 163 -14.62 3.24 -0.30
CA VAL A 163 -15.92 3.09 0.35
C VAL A 163 -16.92 2.46 -0.61
N ALA A 164 -17.55 1.36 -0.21
CA ALA A 164 -18.66 0.76 -0.94
C ALA A 164 -20.00 1.42 -0.54
N VAL A 165 -20.75 1.87 -1.54
CA VAL A 165 -22.10 2.44 -1.42
C VAL A 165 -23.07 1.71 -2.36
N ARG A 166 -24.38 1.85 -2.16
CA ARG A 166 -25.37 1.34 -3.13
C ARG A 166 -25.35 2.20 -4.40
N LYS A 167 -25.70 1.62 -5.56
CA LYS A 167 -25.87 2.36 -6.83
C LYS A 167 -26.76 3.60 -6.70
N SER A 168 -27.80 3.53 -5.87
CA SER A 168 -28.72 4.65 -5.60
C SER A 168 -28.13 5.82 -4.80
N TYR A 169 -26.91 5.70 -4.26
CA TYR A 169 -26.28 6.69 -3.39
C TYR A 169 -26.29 8.11 -3.97
N PHE A 170 -26.03 8.26 -5.27
CA PHE A 170 -25.94 9.55 -5.93
C PHE A 170 -27.31 10.21 -6.19
N ASN A 171 -28.39 9.43 -6.13
CA ASN A 171 -29.74 9.88 -6.49
C ASN A 171 -30.68 9.95 -5.28
N ASP A 172 -30.31 9.33 -4.16
CA ASP A 172 -31.12 9.30 -2.95
C ASP A 172 -30.53 10.20 -1.85
N THR A 173 -31.17 11.34 -1.61
CA THR A 173 -30.78 12.32 -0.58
C THR A 173 -30.74 11.73 0.84
N LYS A 174 -31.46 10.62 1.10
CA LYS A 174 -31.43 9.92 2.39
C LYS A 174 -30.10 9.19 2.63
N TYR A 175 -29.36 8.86 1.57
CA TYR A 175 -28.06 8.19 1.64
C TYR A 175 -26.90 9.12 1.27
N TYR A 176 -27.10 10.03 0.32
CA TYR A 176 -26.04 10.93 -0.14
C TYR A 176 -25.47 11.77 1.00
N LEU A 177 -24.14 11.83 1.06
CA LEU A 177 -23.40 12.67 2.02
C LEU A 177 -22.69 13.76 1.22
N LYS A 178 -23.17 15.00 1.36
CA LYS A 178 -22.54 16.17 0.76
C LYS A 178 -21.12 16.34 1.30
N HIS A 179 -20.22 16.87 0.48
CA HIS A 179 -18.80 17.07 0.82
C HIS A 179 -18.61 17.88 2.11
N ASP A 180 -19.25 19.03 2.26
CA ASP A 180 -19.15 19.84 3.50
C ASP A 180 -19.64 19.08 4.72
N TYR A 181 -20.69 18.26 4.58
CA TYR A 181 -21.17 17.44 5.67
C TYR A 181 -20.19 16.33 6.05
N LEU A 182 -19.50 15.73 5.06
CA LEU A 182 -18.40 14.79 5.33
C LEU A 182 -17.25 15.47 6.09
N ARG A 183 -16.90 16.71 5.72
CA ARG A 183 -15.88 17.51 6.43
C ARG A 183 -16.30 17.77 7.88
N THR A 184 -17.55 18.17 8.12
CA THR A 184 -18.07 18.37 9.48
C THR A 184 -18.04 17.06 10.28
N LEU A 185 -18.50 15.95 9.70
CA LEU A 185 -18.44 14.65 10.38
C LEU A 185 -17.00 14.25 10.71
N TRP A 186 -16.07 14.46 9.78
CA TRP A 186 -14.67 14.14 10.03
C TRP A 186 -14.03 15.01 11.12
N ALA A 187 -14.22 16.33 11.06
CA ALA A 187 -13.75 17.26 12.10
C ALA A 187 -14.30 16.89 13.49
N ASN A 188 -15.60 16.59 13.57
CA ASN A 188 -16.24 16.15 14.81
C ASN A 188 -15.67 14.82 15.33
N ALA A 189 -15.36 13.88 14.42
CA ALA A 189 -14.75 12.61 14.81
C ALA A 189 -13.35 12.80 15.39
N CYS A 190 -12.62 13.77 14.85
CA CYS A 190 -11.33 14.23 15.35
C CYS A 190 -11.41 15.11 16.61
N GLY A 191 -12.61 15.53 17.02
CA GLY A 191 -12.78 16.46 18.14
C GLY A 191 -12.24 17.86 17.84
N SER A 192 -12.28 18.30 16.58
CA SER A 192 -11.83 19.63 16.16
C SER A 192 -13.02 20.50 15.76
N GLU A 193 -12.95 21.78 16.14
CA GLU A 193 -13.87 22.82 15.67
C GLU A 193 -13.51 23.32 14.26
N GLN A 194 -12.28 23.06 13.81
CA GLN A 194 -11.82 23.44 12.47
C GLN A 194 -12.11 22.31 11.47
N LEU A 195 -12.60 22.70 10.29
CA LEU A 195 -12.84 21.75 9.21
C LEU A 195 -11.54 21.34 8.53
N PHE A 196 -11.26 20.04 8.51
CA PHE A 196 -10.12 19.49 7.80
C PHE A 196 -10.37 19.36 6.29
N GLN A 197 -9.29 19.13 5.55
CA GLN A 197 -9.36 18.77 4.14
C GLN A 197 -9.88 17.35 4.01
N VAL A 198 -10.87 17.17 3.15
CA VAL A 198 -11.41 15.86 2.79
C VAL A 198 -11.55 15.84 1.28
N SER A 199 -11.08 14.78 0.64
CA SER A 199 -11.36 14.53 -0.78
C SER A 199 -12.36 13.39 -0.88
N VAL A 200 -13.35 13.52 -1.76
CA VAL A 200 -14.28 12.43 -2.08
C VAL A 200 -14.54 12.43 -3.58
N GLN A 201 -14.29 11.29 -4.22
CA GLN A 201 -14.48 11.11 -5.66
C GLN A 201 -15.19 9.79 -5.92
N ALA A 202 -16.09 9.77 -6.91
CA ALA A 202 -16.67 8.52 -7.37
C ALA A 202 -15.64 7.73 -8.17
N VAL A 203 -15.48 6.45 -7.86
CA VAL A 203 -14.70 5.54 -8.71
C VAL A 203 -15.57 5.13 -9.88
N LYS A 204 -15.06 5.29 -11.09
CA LYS A 204 -15.76 4.93 -12.32
C LYS A 204 -15.57 3.42 -12.56
N SER A 205 -16.64 2.74 -12.93
CA SER A 205 -16.55 1.33 -13.32
C SER A 205 -15.62 1.20 -14.54
N GLY A 206 -14.71 0.22 -14.51
CA GLY A 206 -13.68 0.04 -15.53
C GLY A 206 -12.48 0.99 -15.42
N ASP A 207 -12.54 2.02 -14.57
CA ASP A 207 -11.42 2.92 -14.27
C ASP A 207 -11.11 2.85 -12.77
N TRP A 208 -10.23 1.89 -12.47
CA TRP A 208 -9.90 1.47 -11.13
C TRP A 208 -8.78 2.29 -10.48
N GLN A 209 -8.54 3.52 -10.96
CA GLN A 209 -7.56 4.43 -10.37
C GLN A 209 -7.77 4.63 -8.86
N GLY A 210 -9.01 4.79 -8.42
CA GLY A 210 -9.32 4.91 -6.99
C GLY A 210 -9.06 3.64 -6.18
N VAL A 211 -9.12 2.45 -6.81
CA VAL A 211 -8.71 1.19 -6.18
C VAL A 211 -7.19 1.17 -6.09
N ALA A 212 -6.49 1.43 -7.20
CA ALA A 212 -5.04 1.49 -7.25
C ALA A 212 -4.48 2.46 -6.19
N GLU A 213 -5.09 3.64 -6.04
CA GLU A 213 -4.67 4.65 -5.07
C GLU A 213 -4.84 4.19 -3.61
N VAL A 214 -5.86 3.38 -3.29
CA VAL A 214 -6.07 2.86 -1.92
C VAL A 214 -5.21 1.63 -1.64
N THR A 215 -4.81 0.90 -2.69
CA THR A 215 -3.96 -0.29 -2.56
C THR A 215 -2.47 0.00 -2.68
N LYS A 216 -2.10 1.26 -2.96
CA LYS A 216 -0.71 1.74 -2.95
C LYS A 216 -0.06 1.65 -1.57
N TYR A 217 1.25 1.90 -1.58
CA TYR A 217 2.15 1.92 -0.44
C TYR A 217 1.60 2.66 0.77
N CYS A 218 1.93 2.17 1.96
CA CYS A 218 1.62 2.88 3.20
C CYS A 218 2.49 4.13 3.43
N VAL A 219 3.56 4.27 2.65
CA VAL A 219 4.54 5.36 2.71
C VAL A 219 4.80 5.76 1.26
N LYS A 220 4.67 7.04 0.92
CA LYS A 220 5.04 7.48 -0.43
C LYS A 220 6.54 7.25 -0.64
N PRO A 221 6.96 6.76 -1.83
CA PRO A 221 8.38 6.70 -2.16
C PRO A 221 9.00 8.08 -1.93
N PHE A 222 9.99 8.12 -1.04
CA PHE A 222 10.85 9.27 -0.86
C PHE A 222 12.16 8.95 -1.58
N ASP A 223 12.75 9.93 -2.26
CA ASP A 223 14.11 9.77 -2.75
C ASP A 223 15.06 9.85 -1.56
N TYR A 224 15.24 8.71 -0.90
CA TYR A 224 16.09 8.53 0.27
C TYR A 224 17.56 8.91 0.00
N ALA A 225 17.98 8.93 -1.27
CA ALA A 225 19.34 9.30 -1.65
C ALA A 225 19.52 10.82 -1.79
N ALA A 226 18.45 11.56 -2.06
CA ALA A 226 18.50 13.02 -2.21
C ALA A 226 18.73 13.75 -0.87
N ASP A 227 18.26 13.19 0.25
CA ASP A 227 18.47 13.73 1.59
C ASP A 227 18.55 12.58 2.60
N VAL A 228 19.79 12.21 2.95
CA VAL A 228 20.11 11.08 3.84
C VAL A 228 19.58 11.31 5.25
N ASP A 229 19.68 12.53 5.77
CA ASP A 229 19.27 12.85 7.14
C ASP A 229 17.74 12.83 7.26
N ALA A 230 17.04 13.43 6.29
CA ALA A 230 15.59 13.32 6.20
C ALA A 230 15.16 11.86 6.01
N GLY A 231 15.84 11.11 5.13
CA GLY A 231 15.58 9.70 4.90
C GLY A 231 15.69 8.86 6.17
N LEU A 232 16.73 9.09 6.98
CA LEU A 232 16.93 8.42 8.24
C LEU A 232 15.82 8.73 9.24
N ALA A 233 15.50 10.02 9.42
CA ALA A 233 14.43 10.47 10.33
C ALA A 233 13.06 9.87 9.93
N ILE A 234 12.78 9.81 8.61
CA ILE A 234 11.60 9.14 8.05
C ILE A 234 11.58 7.66 8.42
N LEU A 235 12.66 6.92 8.17
CA LEU A 235 12.71 5.49 8.42
C LEU A 235 12.60 5.15 9.90
N GLU A 236 13.21 5.92 10.79
CA GLU A 236 13.10 5.70 12.23
C GLU A 236 11.69 6.00 12.74
N ALA A 237 11.12 7.15 12.36
CA ALA A 237 9.77 7.54 12.76
C ALA A 237 8.72 6.55 12.24
N LEU A 238 8.85 6.09 11.00
CA LEU A 238 7.99 5.07 10.41
C LEU A 238 8.24 3.70 11.04
N GLY A 239 9.49 3.27 11.21
CA GLY A 239 9.84 2.01 11.85
C GLY A 239 9.16 1.85 13.21
N TYR A 240 9.26 2.89 14.04
CA TYR A 240 8.60 2.96 15.33
C TYR A 240 7.07 3.01 15.20
N THR A 241 6.54 3.95 14.41
CA THR A 241 5.08 4.15 14.28
C THR A 241 4.39 2.92 13.72
N LEU A 242 4.98 2.28 12.72
CA LEU A 242 4.36 1.20 11.98
C LEU A 242 4.45 -0.16 12.70
N LYS A 243 5.33 -0.28 13.71
CA LYS A 243 5.45 -1.50 14.52
C LYS A 243 4.11 -1.81 15.21
N GLY A 244 3.65 -3.05 15.05
CA GLY A 244 2.41 -3.53 15.67
C GLY A 244 1.10 -2.97 15.09
N ARG A 245 1.14 -2.01 14.16
CA ARG A 245 -0.08 -1.40 13.60
C ARG A 245 -0.58 -2.14 12.35
N ARG A 246 -1.90 -2.15 12.18
CA ARG A 246 -2.57 -2.60 10.94
C ARG A 246 -2.78 -1.40 10.03
N PHE A 247 -2.06 -1.38 8.91
CA PHE A 247 -2.19 -0.34 7.89
C PHE A 247 -3.52 -0.41 7.16
N LEU A 248 -3.89 -1.62 6.81
CA LEU A 248 -5.07 -1.94 6.03
C LEU A 248 -6.12 -2.51 6.96
N GLN A 249 -7.33 -1.98 6.86
CA GLN A 249 -8.46 -2.49 7.60
C GLN A 249 -9.71 -2.49 6.74
N LYS A 250 -10.41 -3.62 6.76
CA LYS A 250 -11.63 -3.86 5.98
C LYS A 250 -12.83 -3.79 6.90
N TYR A 251 -13.93 -3.24 6.39
CA TYR A 251 -15.14 -2.97 7.16
C TYR A 251 -16.39 -3.35 6.37
N GLY A 252 -17.44 -3.72 7.11
CA GLY A 252 -18.77 -3.95 6.58
C GLY A 252 -18.79 -5.01 5.47
N VAL A 253 -19.69 -4.85 4.52
CA VAL A 253 -19.90 -5.83 3.43
C VAL A 253 -18.65 -6.07 2.59
N LEU A 254 -17.79 -5.07 2.43
CA LEU A 254 -16.55 -5.18 1.65
C LEU A 254 -15.61 -6.25 2.24
N ALA A 255 -15.55 -6.38 3.57
CA ALA A 255 -14.68 -7.38 4.20
C ALA A 255 -15.05 -8.82 3.79
N GLU A 256 -16.35 -9.10 3.65
CA GLU A 256 -16.84 -10.42 3.26
C GLU A 256 -16.57 -10.74 1.78
N TYR A 257 -16.77 -9.76 0.89
CA TYR A 257 -16.46 -9.92 -0.53
C TYR A 257 -14.96 -10.07 -0.75
N TYR A 258 -14.16 -9.26 -0.05
CA TYR A 258 -12.71 -9.34 -0.13
C TYR A 258 -12.21 -10.72 0.30
N LYS A 259 -12.75 -11.29 1.39
CA LYS A 259 -12.33 -12.62 1.85
C LYS A 259 -12.51 -13.70 0.77
N ARG A 260 -13.57 -13.61 -0.02
CA ARG A 260 -13.82 -14.53 -1.14
C ARG A 260 -12.89 -14.24 -2.31
N ALA A 261 -12.79 -12.98 -2.72
CA ALA A 261 -11.94 -12.57 -3.84
C ALA A 261 -10.45 -12.89 -3.59
N ALA A 262 -9.96 -12.69 -2.37
CA ALA A 262 -8.58 -12.97 -2.01
C ALA A 262 -8.26 -14.47 -2.00
N ALA A 263 -9.24 -15.35 -1.79
CA ALA A 263 -9.03 -16.79 -1.85
C ALA A 263 -8.85 -17.31 -3.30
N GLU A 264 -9.29 -16.52 -4.29
CA GLU A 264 -9.13 -16.85 -5.71
C GLU A 264 -7.83 -16.29 -6.31
N VAL A 265 -7.17 -15.36 -5.61
CA VAL A 265 -5.85 -14.86 -5.99
C VAL A 265 -4.82 -15.81 -5.38
N PRO A 266 -4.01 -16.52 -6.18
CA PRO A 266 -3.07 -17.49 -5.62
C PRO A 266 -2.10 -16.82 -4.64
N ASP A 267 -1.66 -17.57 -3.64
CA ASP A 267 -0.53 -17.16 -2.79
C ASP A 267 0.75 -17.29 -3.62
N GLU A 268 1.01 -16.28 -4.44
CA GLU A 268 2.11 -16.28 -5.39
C GLU A 268 3.41 -15.89 -4.70
N VAL A 269 4.35 -16.84 -4.72
CA VAL A 269 5.78 -16.81 -4.37
C VAL A 269 6.08 -17.86 -3.31
N GLN A 270 6.64 -18.99 -3.75
CA GLN A 270 7.39 -19.87 -2.86
C GLN A 270 8.66 -19.13 -2.43
N ASP A 271 8.87 -19.03 -1.11
CA ASP A 271 10.16 -18.57 -0.59
C ASP A 271 11.19 -19.65 -0.97
N LEU A 272 12.30 -19.21 -1.55
CA LEU A 272 13.37 -20.12 -1.94
C LEU A 272 14.17 -20.50 -0.69
N GLU A 273 13.68 -21.49 0.05
CA GLU A 273 14.44 -22.14 1.13
C GLU A 273 15.06 -23.44 0.58
N GLY A 274 16.34 -23.39 0.22
CA GLY A 274 17.13 -24.54 -0.27
C GLY A 274 17.36 -24.53 -1.79
N GLU A 275 18.60 -24.80 -2.21
CA GLU A 275 19.11 -24.54 -3.57
C GLU A 275 18.65 -25.53 -4.68
N ASN A 276 17.85 -26.56 -4.41
CA ASN A 276 17.80 -27.72 -5.32
C ASN A 276 16.48 -28.04 -6.04
N THR A 277 15.57 -27.08 -6.29
CA THR A 277 14.36 -27.42 -7.10
C THR A 277 13.76 -26.28 -7.94
N ILE A 278 14.54 -25.29 -8.38
CA ILE A 278 13.99 -24.13 -9.11
C ILE A 278 14.17 -24.27 -10.64
N GLU A 279 15.18 -25.01 -11.10
CA GLU A 279 15.60 -25.05 -12.51
C GLU A 279 14.57 -25.62 -13.50
N GLN A 280 13.41 -26.14 -13.07
CA GLN A 280 12.40 -26.73 -13.96
C GLN A 280 11.05 -25.99 -13.97
N MET A 281 10.94 -24.77 -13.43
CA MET A 281 9.63 -24.13 -13.16
C MET A 281 9.44 -22.68 -13.63
N PHE A 282 10.38 -22.06 -14.35
CA PHE A 282 10.28 -20.66 -14.77
C PHE A 282 10.73 -20.42 -16.23
N ASP A 283 10.12 -19.45 -16.91
CA ASP A 283 10.43 -19.07 -18.29
C ASP A 283 11.67 -18.14 -18.35
N PHE A 284 11.79 -17.23 -17.37
CA PHE A 284 12.97 -16.38 -17.19
C PHE A 284 13.14 -15.97 -15.73
N ALA A 285 14.35 -15.55 -15.38
CA ALA A 285 14.69 -14.99 -14.09
C ALA A 285 15.33 -13.61 -14.23
N LEU A 286 15.09 -12.74 -13.25
CA LEU A 286 15.85 -11.52 -13.04
C LEU A 286 16.80 -11.75 -11.86
N ILE A 287 18.10 -11.68 -12.11
CA ILE A 287 19.16 -11.87 -11.11
C ILE A 287 19.90 -10.56 -10.90
N TRP A 288 19.86 -10.02 -9.69
CA TRP A 288 20.57 -8.79 -9.34
C TRP A 288 22.07 -9.06 -9.16
N ASN A 289 22.91 -8.39 -9.95
CA ASN A 289 24.37 -8.53 -9.87
C ASN A 289 25.06 -7.49 -8.98
N GLY A 290 24.29 -6.58 -8.37
CA GLY A 290 24.80 -5.45 -7.57
C GLY A 290 24.63 -4.09 -8.25
N GLU A 291 24.37 -4.06 -9.56
CA GLU A 291 24.15 -2.82 -10.31
C GLU A 291 22.86 -2.84 -11.11
N HIS A 292 22.52 -3.99 -11.71
CA HIS A 292 21.29 -4.15 -12.48
C HIS A 292 20.80 -5.60 -12.43
N TYR A 293 19.55 -5.83 -12.84
CA TYR A 293 19.03 -7.17 -13.06
C TYR A 293 19.54 -7.72 -14.40
N GLU A 294 20.20 -8.86 -14.38
CA GLU A 294 20.46 -9.69 -15.55
C GLU A 294 19.23 -10.57 -15.84
N ILE A 295 18.84 -10.66 -17.11
CA ILE A 295 17.80 -11.60 -17.55
C ILE A 295 18.48 -12.93 -17.82
N ARG A 296 18.07 -13.98 -17.12
CA ARG A 296 18.50 -15.37 -17.39
C ARG A 296 17.33 -16.19 -17.89
N ARG A 297 17.52 -16.99 -18.93
CA ARG A 297 16.51 -17.93 -19.43
C ARG A 297 16.98 -19.35 -19.19
N GLU A 298 16.05 -20.30 -19.16
CA GLU A 298 16.32 -21.72 -18.93
C GLU A 298 17.32 -22.33 -19.95
N THR A 299 17.56 -21.65 -21.08
CA THR A 299 18.42 -22.11 -22.18
C THR A 299 19.81 -21.46 -22.23
N ASP A 300 20.19 -20.62 -21.27
CA ASP A 300 21.48 -19.90 -21.24
C ASP A 300 22.51 -20.53 -20.28
#